data_AF-A0A3L8DWY1-F1
#
_entry.id   AF-A0A3L8DWY1-F1
#
_cell.length_a   1.000
_cell.length_b   1.000
_cell.length_c   1.000
_cell.angle_alpha   90.00
_cell.angle_beta   90.00
_cell.angle_gamma   90.00
#
_symmetry.space_group_name_H-M   'P 1'
#
loop_
_entity.id
_entity.type
_entity.pdbx_description
1 polymer ?
#
loop_
_entity_poly.entity_id
_entity_poly.type
_entity_poly.pdbx_seq_one_letter_code
_entity_poly.pdbx_strand_id
1 'polypeptide(L)'
;MSALKTPIDYKSLEEELHAALAADELYRLQNDAKIRAVEQGVPTYEHFRQMVNGAHLRPLDRDDTKPKIGVQWNPMINTNTSHGSVVSAIPENPKLDKEYNKNVTKISPETCEGFLHFWTTIANSSEKFTYVWNLR
;
A
#
# COMPACT_ATOMS: atom_id res chain seq x y z
N MET A 1 33.33 -45.45 -0.02
CA MET A 1 32.95 -44.65 -1.21
C MET A 1 33.17 -43.19 -0.85
N SER A 2 34.08 -42.51 -1.56
CA SER A 2 34.54 -41.16 -1.17
C SER A 2 33.51 -40.12 -1.60
N ALA A 3 33.01 -39.31 -0.66
CA ALA A 3 32.05 -38.22 -0.90
C ALA A 3 32.62 -37.07 -1.76
N LEU A 4 33.90 -37.12 -2.11
CA LEU A 4 34.64 -36.06 -2.80
C LEU A 4 34.57 -36.13 -4.35
N LYS A 5 33.63 -36.89 -4.92
CA LYS A 5 33.48 -37.05 -6.39
C LYS A 5 32.36 -36.20 -6.99
N THR A 6 31.67 -35.39 -6.19
CA THR A 6 30.66 -34.46 -6.69
C THR A 6 31.35 -33.22 -7.29
N PRO A 7 30.99 -32.82 -8.52
CA PRO A 7 31.50 -31.58 -9.10
C PRO A 7 31.07 -30.40 -8.23
N ILE A 8 32.02 -29.48 -7.97
CA ILE A 8 31.77 -28.26 -7.20
C ILE A 8 30.85 -27.36 -8.01
N ASP A 9 29.77 -26.91 -7.39
CA ASP A 9 28.86 -25.92 -7.99
C ASP A 9 29.34 -24.50 -7.68
N TYR A 10 30.05 -23.89 -8.62
CA TYR A 10 30.59 -22.55 -8.49
C TYR A 10 29.52 -21.48 -8.31
N LYS A 11 28.29 -21.69 -8.81
CA LYS A 11 27.22 -20.70 -8.66
C LYS A 11 26.74 -20.62 -7.22
N SER A 12 26.50 -21.76 -6.60
CA SER A 12 26.12 -21.82 -5.18
C SER A 12 27.16 -21.16 -4.28
N LEU A 13 28.45 -21.33 -4.61
CA LEU A 13 29.56 -20.75 -3.86
C LEU A 13 29.64 -19.22 -4.02
N GLU A 14 29.40 -18.72 -5.23
CA GLU A 14 29.34 -17.28 -5.51
C GLU A 14 28.15 -16.62 -4.80
N GLU A 15 26.98 -17.27 -4.81
CA GLU A 15 25.80 -16.80 -4.08
C GLU A 15 26.03 -16.76 -2.57
N GLU A 16 26.66 -17.80 -2.01
CA GLU A 16 27.04 -17.84 -0.59
C GLU A 16 28.00 -16.71 -0.23
N LEU A 17 29.00 -16.44 -1.07
CA LEU A 17 29.93 -15.34 -0.88
C LEU A 17 29.22 -13.99 -0.86
N HIS A 18 28.35 -13.73 -1.84
CA HIS A 18 27.59 -12.48 -1.89
C HIS A 18 26.65 -12.33 -0.70
N ALA A 19 25.99 -13.40 -0.26
CA ALA A 19 25.15 -13.38 0.93
C ALA A 19 25.95 -13.07 2.20
N ALA A 20 27.15 -13.65 2.34
CA ALA A 20 28.04 -13.38 3.47
C ALA A 20 28.49 -11.91 3.50
N LEU A 21 28.90 -11.37 2.35
CA LEU A 21 29.29 -9.95 2.24
C LEU A 21 28.15 -9.01 2.59
N ALA A 22 26.94 -9.27 2.07
CA ALA A 22 25.77 -8.47 2.37
C ALA A 22 25.39 -8.52 3.87
N ALA A 23 25.54 -9.69 4.51
CA ALA A 23 25.30 -9.85 5.93
C ALA A 23 26.28 -9.04 6.80
N ASP A 24 27.57 -9.03 6.43
CA ASP A 24 28.60 -8.24 7.10
C ASP A 24 28.36 -6.73 6.96
N GLU A 25 27.99 -6.28 5.76
CA GLU A 25 27.61 -4.89 5.52
C GLU A 25 26.42 -4.46 6.38
N LEU A 26 25.37 -5.30 6.40
CA LEU A 26 24.18 -5.05 7.22
C LEU A 26 24.53 -5.03 8.71
N TYR A 27 25.35 -5.95 9.19
CA TYR A 27 25.80 -6.00 10.58
C TYR A 27 26.51 -4.70 10.96
N ARG A 28 27.40 -4.21 10.09
CA ARG A 28 28.13 -2.96 10.30
C ARG A 28 27.18 -1.77 10.42
N LEU A 29 26.20 -1.66 9.52
CA LEU A 29 25.18 -0.59 9.55
C LEU A 29 24.31 -0.66 10.82
N GLN A 30 23.89 -1.86 11.22
CA GLN A 30 23.11 -2.05 12.44
C GLN A 30 23.92 -1.69 13.68
N ASN A 31 25.19 -2.06 13.76
CA ASN A 31 26.04 -1.74 14.90
C ASN A 31 26.29 -0.24 15.03
N ASP A 32 26.56 0.44 13.91
CA ASP A 32 26.63 1.90 13.85
C ASP A 32 25.33 2.55 14.32
N ALA A 33 24.17 2.05 13.86
CA ALA A 33 22.87 2.52 14.35
C ALA A 33 22.65 2.27 15.85
N LYS A 34 23.10 1.13 16.40
CA LYS A 34 23.05 0.85 17.85
C LYS A 34 23.84 1.88 18.63
N ILE A 35 25.07 2.19 18.19
CA ILE A 35 25.93 3.19 18.84
C ILE A 35 25.26 4.56 18.79
N ARG A 36 24.79 5.01 17.62
CA ARG A 36 24.04 6.26 17.47
C ARG A 36 22.80 6.34 18.37
N ALA A 37 22.05 5.24 18.52
CA ALA A 37 20.87 5.19 19.39
C ALA A 37 21.19 5.44 20.86
N VAL A 38 22.30 4.85 21.31
CA VAL A 38 22.78 5.02 22.68
C VAL A 38 23.29 6.45 22.88
N GLU A 39 24.05 6.99 21.93
CA GLU A 39 24.56 8.37 21.96
C GLU A 39 23.44 9.41 21.95
N GLN A 40 22.39 9.18 21.16
CA GLN A 40 21.21 10.06 21.10
C GLN A 40 20.29 9.92 22.32
N GLY A 41 20.49 8.92 23.18
CA GLY A 41 19.67 8.74 24.39
C GLY A 41 18.20 8.42 24.07
N VAL A 42 17.97 7.50 23.14
CA VAL A 42 16.62 7.12 22.70
C VAL A 42 15.72 6.70 23.90
N PRO A 43 14.50 7.26 24.04
CA PRO A 43 13.70 7.12 25.26
C PRO A 43 13.00 5.75 25.42
N THR A 44 12.74 5.03 24.33
CA THR A 44 12.03 3.74 24.38
C THR A 44 12.75 2.68 23.57
N TYR A 45 12.67 1.43 24.03
CA TYR A 45 13.24 0.30 23.29
C TYR A 45 12.64 0.15 21.89
N GLU A 46 11.36 0.47 21.71
CA GLU A 46 10.73 0.38 20.39
C GLU A 46 11.37 1.36 19.40
N HIS A 47 11.70 2.58 19.83
CA HIS A 47 12.40 3.54 18.97
C HIS A 47 13.84 3.07 18.67
N PHE A 48 14.52 2.47 19.65
CA PHE A 48 15.84 1.86 19.44
C PHE A 48 15.77 0.75 18.38
N ARG A 49 14.79 -0.16 18.53
CA ARG A 49 14.56 -1.27 17.60
C ARG A 49 14.26 -0.78 16.19
N GLN A 50 13.41 0.23 16.06
CA GLN A 50 13.08 0.82 14.76
C GLN A 50 14.31 1.44 14.09
N MET A 51 15.15 2.15 14.85
CA MET A 51 16.35 2.76 14.29
C MET A 51 17.40 1.73 13.85
N VAL A 52 17.59 0.65 14.62
CA VAL A 52 18.52 -0.43 14.25
C VAL A 52 18.00 -1.21 13.04
N ASN A 53 16.70 -1.53 13.01
CA ASN A 53 16.11 -2.25 11.88
C ASN A 53 16.14 -1.41 10.59
N GLY A 54 15.92 -0.10 10.70
CA GLY A 54 15.95 0.84 9.60
C GLY A 54 17.35 1.27 9.14
N ALA A 55 18.43 0.73 9.72
CA ALA A 55 19.80 1.18 9.46
C ALA A 55 20.26 1.00 7.99
N HIS A 56 19.64 0.07 7.26
CA HIS A 56 19.92 -0.19 5.84
C HIS A 56 19.17 0.76 4.89
N LEU A 57 18.26 1.59 5.41
CA LEU A 57 17.51 2.54 4.59
C LEU A 57 18.38 3.74 4.26
N ARG A 58 18.34 4.16 2.99
CA ARG A 58 18.97 5.40 2.54
C ARG A 58 18.18 6.60 3.09
N PRO A 59 18.85 7.70 3.47
CA PRO A 59 18.18 8.97 3.76
C PRO A 59 17.32 9.41 2.58
N LEU A 60 16.15 9.98 2.88
CA LEU A 60 15.23 10.49 1.88
C LEU A 60 15.87 11.65 1.11
N ASP A 61 15.88 11.56 -0.22
CA ASP A 61 16.38 12.66 -1.05
C ASP A 61 15.30 13.75 -1.21
N ARG A 62 15.71 14.97 -1.54
CA ARG A 62 14.79 16.09 -1.82
C ARG A 62 13.91 15.77 -3.02
N ASP A 63 14.42 14.97 -3.95
CA ASP A 63 13.68 14.51 -5.12
C ASP A 63 12.62 13.46 -4.77
N ASP A 64 12.84 12.64 -3.76
CA ASP A 64 11.86 11.65 -3.28
C ASP A 64 10.68 12.31 -2.55
N THR A 65 10.87 13.52 -2.04
CA THR A 65 9.83 14.30 -1.35
C THR A 65 8.87 14.96 -2.35
N LYS A 66 9.26 15.10 -3.62
CA LYS A 66 8.39 15.69 -4.63
C LYS A 66 7.23 14.72 -4.90
N PRO A 67 5.96 15.17 -4.82
CA PRO A 67 4.86 14.33 -5.24
C PRO A 67 5.12 13.95 -6.70
N LYS A 68 5.10 12.65 -7.01
CA LYS A 68 5.18 12.18 -8.39
C LYS A 68 3.95 12.73 -9.11
N ILE A 69 4.11 13.86 -9.80
CA ILE A 69 3.07 14.52 -10.58
C ILE A 69 2.45 13.45 -11.49
N GLY A 70 1.18 13.12 -11.25
CA GLY A 70 0.42 12.17 -12.06
C GLY A 70 -0.22 10.98 -11.32
N VAL A 71 0.14 10.69 -10.06
CA VAL A 71 -0.52 9.58 -9.34
C VAL A 71 -1.79 10.07 -8.65
N GLN A 72 -2.88 10.12 -9.42
CA GLN A 72 -4.22 10.28 -8.88
C GLN A 72 -4.66 8.95 -8.24
N TRP A 73 -4.44 8.82 -6.93
CA TRP A 73 -4.83 7.62 -6.17
C TRP A 73 -6.35 7.38 -6.15
N ASN A 74 -7.15 8.42 -6.42
CA ASN A 74 -8.61 8.32 -6.50
C ASN A 74 -9.13 8.81 -7.86
N PRO A 75 -9.54 7.92 -8.77
CA PRO A 75 -10.05 8.29 -10.10
C PRO A 75 -11.34 9.11 -10.07
N MET A 76 -12.01 9.23 -8.92
CA MET A 76 -13.24 10.01 -8.75
C MET A 76 -12.99 11.50 -8.47
N ILE A 77 -11.74 11.91 -8.18
CA ILE A 77 -11.39 13.32 -7.96
C ILE A 77 -11.31 14.03 -9.32
N ASN A 78 -12.34 14.79 -9.66
CA ASN A 78 -12.28 15.73 -10.76
C ASN A 78 -11.39 16.91 -10.37
N THR A 79 -10.20 17.01 -10.95
CA THR A 79 -9.27 18.13 -10.72
C THR A 79 -9.74 19.46 -11.35
N ASN A 80 -11.00 19.55 -11.79
CA ASN A 80 -11.58 20.75 -12.40
C ASN A 80 -12.03 21.77 -11.33
N THR A 81 -12.00 21.42 -10.06
CA THR A 81 -12.21 22.37 -8.98
C THR A 81 -10.87 22.98 -8.62
N SER A 82 -10.57 24.10 -9.26
CA SER A 82 -9.57 25.06 -8.79
C SER A 82 -9.72 25.23 -7.28
N HIS A 83 -8.68 24.90 -6.53
CA HIS A 83 -8.63 25.08 -5.08
C HIS A 83 -8.80 26.57 -4.75
N GLY A 84 -10.04 26.95 -4.48
CA GLY A 84 -10.46 28.26 -4.02
C GLY A 84 -11.40 28.10 -2.83
N SER A 85 -10.85 27.67 -1.69
CA SER A 85 -11.45 27.81 -0.36
C SER A 85 -12.75 27.02 -0.09
N VAL A 86 -13.15 27.04 1.18
CA VAL A 86 -14.41 26.54 1.77
C VAL A 86 -14.36 25.11 2.34
N VAL A 87 -13.76 25.04 3.54
CA VAL A 87 -14.41 24.65 4.80
C VAL A 87 -15.79 23.97 4.67
N SER A 88 -15.90 22.79 5.30
CA SER A 88 -17.10 22.19 5.88
C SER A 88 -18.44 22.44 5.20
N ALA A 89 -18.99 21.43 4.53
CA ALA A 89 -20.43 21.20 4.54
C ALA A 89 -20.75 19.74 4.24
N ILE A 90 -21.34 19.08 5.23
CA ILE A 90 -22.11 17.83 5.10
C ILE A 90 -23.18 18.06 4.03
N PRO A 91 -23.34 17.20 3.00
CA PRO A 91 -24.51 17.26 2.15
C PRO A 91 -25.63 16.44 2.80
N GLU A 92 -26.66 17.16 3.20
CA GLU A 92 -27.98 16.66 3.54
C GLU A 92 -28.56 15.82 2.39
N ASN A 93 -29.34 14.80 2.77
CA ASN A 93 -30.08 13.91 1.86
C ASN A 93 -30.93 14.69 0.84
N PRO A 94 -30.87 14.36 -0.47
CA PRO A 94 -31.93 14.72 -1.39
C PRO A 94 -32.97 13.61 -1.49
N LYS A 95 -34.22 14.07 -1.64
CA LYS A 95 -35.47 13.35 -1.56
C LYS A 95 -35.67 12.33 -2.67
N LEU A 96 -36.57 11.41 -2.34
CA LEU A 96 -36.96 10.21 -3.04
C LEU A 96 -38.01 10.53 -4.11
N ASP A 97 -37.64 10.37 -5.37
CA ASP A 97 -38.54 10.42 -6.51
C ASP A 97 -38.90 8.97 -6.86
N LYS A 98 -40.09 8.56 -6.43
CA LYS A 98 -40.73 7.32 -6.84
C LYS A 98 -41.07 7.46 -8.31
N GLU A 99 -40.53 6.58 -9.15
CA GLU A 99 -41.13 6.02 -10.38
C GLU A 99 -40.05 5.69 -11.41
N TYR A 100 -39.30 4.60 -11.20
CA TYR A 100 -38.67 3.78 -12.26
C TYR A 100 -38.04 2.54 -11.60
N ASN A 101 -38.87 1.69 -10.99
CA ASN A 101 -38.43 0.40 -10.46
C ASN A 101 -39.46 -0.67 -10.81
N LYS A 102 -39.19 -1.43 -11.87
CA LYS A 102 -39.72 -2.79 -11.99
C LYS A 102 -38.68 -3.85 -12.37
N ASN A 103 -37.45 -3.48 -12.72
CA ASN A 103 -36.49 -4.46 -13.25
C ASN A 103 -35.15 -4.58 -12.51
N VAL A 104 -34.89 -3.84 -11.43
CA VAL A 104 -33.71 -4.08 -10.57
C VAL A 104 -34.19 -4.66 -9.24
N THR A 105 -34.82 -5.83 -9.33
CA THR A 105 -35.35 -6.53 -8.16
C THR A 105 -34.32 -7.56 -7.70
N LYS A 106 -33.72 -7.27 -6.53
CA LYS A 106 -33.25 -8.24 -5.52
C LYS A 106 -32.40 -9.42 -6.03
N ILE A 107 -31.11 -9.17 -6.26
CA ILE A 107 -30.13 -10.26 -6.24
C ILE A 107 -29.08 -9.85 -5.23
N SER A 108 -29.16 -10.42 -4.03
CA SER A 108 -27.99 -10.49 -3.15
C SER A 108 -26.97 -11.36 -3.88
N PRO A 109 -25.76 -10.88 -4.18
CA PRO A 109 -24.78 -11.69 -4.88
C PRO A 109 -24.32 -12.82 -3.95
N GLU A 110 -24.71 -14.05 -4.26
CA GLU A 110 -24.30 -15.26 -3.51
C GLU A 110 -22.80 -15.55 -3.67
N THR A 111 -22.15 -14.96 -4.68
CA THR A 111 -20.73 -15.14 -5.01
C THR A 111 -20.06 -13.81 -5.34
N CYS A 112 -18.80 -13.64 -4.91
CA CYS A 112 -17.97 -12.46 -5.19
C CYS A 112 -17.90 -12.12 -6.70
N GLU A 113 -17.84 -13.15 -7.56
CA GLU A 113 -17.82 -12.98 -9.02
C GLU A 113 -19.12 -12.35 -9.55
N GLY A 114 -20.27 -12.73 -8.98
CA GLY A 114 -21.57 -12.16 -9.34
C GLY A 114 -21.64 -10.66 -9.01
N PHE A 115 -21.13 -10.27 -7.84
CA PHE A 115 -21.02 -8.87 -7.45
C PHE A 115 -20.16 -8.08 -8.45
N LEU A 116 -18.99 -8.59 -8.81
CA LEU A 116 -18.08 -7.90 -9.75
C LEU A 116 -18.70 -7.73 -11.14
N HIS A 117 -19.43 -8.74 -11.63
CA HIS A 117 -20.14 -8.65 -12.90
C HIS A 117 -21.21 -7.55 -12.87
N PHE A 118 -22.04 -7.47 -11.82
CA PHE A 118 -23.03 -6.40 -11.70
C PHE A 118 -22.37 -5.02 -11.51
N TRP A 119 -21.32 -4.94 -10.69
CA TRP A 119 -20.59 -3.71 -10.39
C TRP A 119 -19.90 -3.10 -11.62
N THR A 120 -19.40 -3.95 -12.51
CA THR A 120 -18.76 -3.54 -13.77
C THR A 120 -19.80 -3.21 -14.85
N THR A 121 -20.99 -3.81 -14.80
CA THR A 121 -22.11 -3.55 -15.73
C THR A 121 -22.80 -2.21 -15.45
N ILE A 122 -22.87 -1.78 -14.19
CA ILE A 122 -23.48 -0.50 -13.81
C ILE A 122 -22.54 0.64 -14.24
N ALA A 123 -22.95 1.45 -15.22
CA ALA A 123 -22.17 2.60 -15.67
C ALA A 123 -22.36 3.83 -14.76
N ASN A 124 -23.54 3.95 -14.14
CA ASN A 124 -23.97 5.17 -13.45
C ASN A 124 -23.61 5.16 -11.96
N SER A 125 -23.00 6.23 -11.46
CA SER A 125 -22.53 6.27 -10.06
C SER A 125 -23.67 6.25 -9.04
N SER A 126 -24.83 6.83 -9.38
CA SER A 126 -26.01 6.80 -8.51
C SER A 126 -26.59 5.39 -8.37
N GLU A 127 -26.60 4.62 -9.45
CA GLU A 127 -27.07 3.23 -9.47
C GLU A 127 -26.14 2.28 -8.71
N LYS A 128 -24.83 2.55 -8.75
CA LYS A 128 -23.84 1.82 -7.91
C LYS A 128 -24.10 2.04 -6.43
N PHE A 129 -24.39 3.29 -6.06
CA PHE A 129 -24.71 3.64 -4.68
C PHE A 129 -26.00 2.96 -4.22
N THR A 130 -27.07 3.00 -5.02
CA THR A 130 -28.33 2.33 -4.66
C THR A 130 -28.17 0.81 -4.61
N TYR A 131 -27.38 0.21 -5.51
CA TYR A 131 -27.05 -1.21 -5.46
C TYR A 131 -26.40 -1.61 -4.13
N VAL A 132 -25.32 -0.93 -3.74
CA VAL A 132 -24.62 -1.19 -2.46
C VAL A 132 -25.51 -0.89 -1.25
N TRP A 133 -26.34 0.15 -1.34
CA TRP A 133 -27.27 0.52 -0.27
C TRP A 133 -28.36 -0.53 -0.05
N ASN A 134 -28.85 -1.15 -1.13
CA ASN A 134 -29.86 -2.21 -1.08
C ASN A 134 -29.30 -3.59 -0.71
N LEU A 135 -27.97 -3.74 -0.61
CA LEU A 135 -27.31 -4.96 -0.12
C LEU A 135 -27.24 -5.03 1.41
N ARG A 136 -27.64 -3.96 2.11
CA ARG A 136 -27.66 -3.88 3.58
C ARG A 136 -28.95 -4.44 4.16
#